data_AF-A0A518HKQ0-F1
#
_entry.id   AF-A0A518HKQ0-F1
#
_cell.length_a   1.000
_cell.length_b   1.000
_cell.length_c   1.000
_cell.angle_alpha   90.00
_cell.angle_beta   90.00
_cell.angle_gamma   90.00
#
_symmetry.space_group_name_H-M   'P 1'
#
loop_
_entity.id
_entity.type
_entity.pdbx_description
1 polymer ?
#
loop_
_entity_poly.entity_id
_entity_poly.type
_entity_poly.pdbx_seq_one_letter_code
_entity_poly.pdbx_strand_id
1 'polypeptide(L)'
;MQATVELKNLSQIRQRRIDMHKERQAIAAEAKKPTRPLAVKVAEAKKPKVKLVYTVERLERYDVVLGTLERLAIDQPLDAQPLAKALLASLLRLSWARVSGKPATNPDPCDVPHKLFLRQAITKPALKRLQFAIKKNATTSNLLECCKGLLIWLASDPDAVLA
;
A
#
# COMPACT_ATOMS: atom_id res chain seq x y z
N MET A 1 39.70 12.87 -59.79
CA MET A 1 38.27 13.00 -60.18
C MET A 1 37.55 11.71 -59.79
N GLN A 2 36.28 11.81 -59.38
CA GLN A 2 35.38 10.75 -58.87
C GLN A 2 35.28 10.65 -57.33
N ALA A 3 34.42 11.48 -56.74
CA ALA A 3 33.83 11.28 -55.41
C ALA A 3 32.42 11.92 -55.34
N THR A 4 31.65 11.88 -56.43
CA THR A 4 30.32 12.52 -56.53
C THR A 4 29.15 11.53 -56.52
N VAL A 5 29.41 10.22 -56.38
CA VAL A 5 28.37 9.18 -56.49
C VAL A 5 27.77 8.76 -55.13
N GLU A 6 28.38 9.08 -53.99
CA GLU A 6 27.92 8.57 -52.68
C GLU A 6 27.02 9.52 -51.86
N LEU A 7 26.98 10.81 -52.19
CA LEU A 7 26.18 11.79 -51.43
C LEU A 7 24.67 11.66 -51.66
N LYS A 8 24.23 11.20 -52.84
CA LYS A 8 22.80 10.95 -53.12
C LYS A 8 22.25 9.78 -52.30
N ASN A 9 23.11 8.88 -51.84
CA ASN A 9 22.70 7.68 -51.09
C ASN A 9 22.45 8.01 -49.61
N LEU A 10 23.27 8.89 -49.01
CA LEU A 10 23.13 9.27 -47.60
C LEU A 10 21.91 10.16 -47.33
N SER A 11 21.55 11.05 -48.25
CA SER A 11 20.33 11.88 -48.12
C SER A 11 19.06 11.03 -48.20
N GLN A 12 19.02 10.06 -49.11
CA GLN A 12 17.92 9.10 -49.23
C GLN A 12 17.79 8.20 -48.00
N ILE A 13 18.92 7.74 -47.42
CA ILE A 13 18.93 6.95 -46.17
C ILE A 13 18.41 7.78 -44.99
N ARG A 14 18.78 9.05 -44.88
CA ARG A 14 18.26 9.95 -43.83
C ARG A 14 16.76 10.19 -43.99
N GLN A 15 16.29 10.44 -45.21
CA GLN A 15 14.86 10.67 -45.47
C GLN A 15 14.04 9.43 -45.08
N ARG A 16 14.48 8.22 -45.48
CA ARG A 16 13.84 6.95 -45.09
C ARG A 16 13.78 6.74 -43.58
N ARG A 17 14.80 7.17 -42.83
CA ARG A 17 14.79 7.09 -41.35
C ARG A 17 13.77 8.06 -40.74
N ILE A 18 13.63 9.27 -41.30
CA ILE A 18 12.63 10.24 -40.86
C ILE A 18 11.23 9.71 -41.18
N ASP A 19 11.02 9.14 -42.36
CA ASP A 19 9.73 8.59 -42.78
C ASP A 19 9.32 7.38 -41.94
N MET A 20 10.23 6.45 -41.65
CA MET A 20 9.97 5.35 -40.70
C MET A 20 9.62 5.85 -39.30
N HIS A 21 10.22 6.95 -38.84
CA HIS A 21 9.92 7.49 -37.51
C HIS A 21 8.55 8.17 -37.45
N LYS A 22 8.12 8.82 -38.56
CA LYS A 22 6.78 9.36 -38.71
C LYS A 22 5.73 8.26 -38.82
N GLU A 23 6.02 7.17 -39.53
CA GLU A 23 5.12 6.02 -39.66
C GLU A 23 4.92 5.30 -38.32
N ARG A 24 6.00 5.13 -37.53
CA ARG A 24 5.92 4.61 -36.15
C ARG A 24 5.10 5.52 -35.23
N GLN A 25 5.19 6.84 -35.39
CA GLN A 25 4.36 7.78 -34.62
C GLN A 25 2.90 7.78 -35.08
N ALA A 26 2.62 7.58 -36.37
CA ALA A 26 1.26 7.43 -36.90
C ALA A 26 0.59 6.15 -36.37
N ILE A 27 1.31 5.02 -36.34
CA ILE A 27 0.83 3.76 -35.75
C ILE A 27 0.59 3.90 -34.24
N ALA A 28 1.47 4.60 -33.51
CA ALA A 28 1.28 4.88 -32.09
C ALA A 28 0.13 5.86 -31.80
N ALA A 29 -0.18 6.77 -32.74
CA ALA A 29 -1.32 7.68 -32.65
C ALA A 29 -2.66 6.98 -33.00
N GLU A 30 -2.65 6.01 -33.93
CA GLU A 30 -3.84 5.20 -34.23
C GLU A 30 -4.16 4.15 -33.16
N ALA A 31 -3.18 3.71 -32.38
CA ALA A 31 -3.39 2.91 -31.17
C ALA A 31 -4.04 3.72 -30.01
N LYS A 32 -4.25 5.03 -30.18
CA LYS A 32 -4.93 5.93 -29.23
C LYS A 32 -6.30 6.44 -29.71
N LYS A 33 -6.95 5.75 -30.65
CA LYS A 33 -8.39 5.95 -30.86
C LYS A 33 -9.15 5.31 -29.68
N PRO A 34 -10.02 6.05 -28.97
CA PRO A 34 -10.79 5.49 -27.87
C PRO A 34 -11.74 4.44 -28.43
N THR A 35 -11.47 3.18 -28.13
CA THR A 35 -12.42 2.09 -28.34
C THR A 35 -13.70 2.50 -27.61
N ARG A 36 -14.77 2.78 -28.38
CA ARG A 36 -16.12 2.96 -27.85
C ARG A 36 -16.34 1.86 -26.80
N PRO A 37 -16.73 2.18 -25.55
CA PRO A 37 -17.18 1.14 -24.66
C PRO A 37 -18.45 0.56 -25.28
N LEU A 38 -18.35 -0.65 -25.82
CA LEU A 38 -19.49 -1.54 -25.91
C LEU A 38 -20.12 -1.52 -24.51
N ALA A 39 -21.35 -1.03 -24.43
CA ALA A 39 -22.19 -1.15 -23.27
C ALA A 39 -22.47 -2.64 -23.04
N VAL A 40 -21.47 -3.36 -22.57
CA VAL A 40 -21.69 -4.58 -21.82
C VAL A 40 -22.43 -4.09 -20.60
N LYS A 41 -23.76 -4.28 -20.61
CA LYS A 41 -24.54 -4.41 -19.39
C LYS A 41 -23.93 -5.60 -18.64
N VAL A 42 -22.80 -5.37 -17.99
CA VAL A 42 -22.35 -6.18 -16.87
C VAL A 42 -23.47 -5.95 -15.89
N ALA A 43 -24.40 -6.90 -15.86
CA ALA A 43 -25.30 -7.02 -14.74
C ALA A 43 -24.42 -6.85 -13.52
N GLU A 44 -24.61 -5.75 -12.80
CA GLU A 44 -24.10 -5.60 -11.46
C GLU A 44 -24.71 -6.78 -10.70
N ALA A 45 -24.01 -7.92 -10.76
CA ALA A 45 -23.98 -8.83 -9.66
C ALA A 45 -23.50 -7.93 -8.54
N LYS A 46 -24.48 -7.37 -7.79
CA LYS A 46 -24.30 -6.80 -6.49
C LYS A 46 -23.56 -7.88 -5.72
N LYS A 47 -22.22 -7.86 -5.83
CA LYS A 47 -21.37 -8.52 -4.86
C LYS A 47 -21.96 -8.01 -3.56
N PRO A 48 -22.44 -8.91 -2.68
CA PRO A 48 -22.88 -8.45 -1.38
C PRO A 48 -21.74 -7.55 -0.90
N LYS A 49 -22.07 -6.31 -0.54
CA LYS A 49 -21.14 -5.49 0.23
C LYS A 49 -20.88 -6.34 1.46
N VAL A 50 -19.84 -7.17 1.40
CA VAL A 50 -19.31 -7.85 2.56
C VAL A 50 -18.79 -6.67 3.34
N LYS A 51 -19.66 -6.12 4.19
CA LYS A 51 -19.23 -5.28 5.28
C LYS A 51 -18.18 -6.13 5.95
N LEU A 52 -16.92 -5.77 5.78
CA LEU A 52 -15.82 -6.40 6.49
C LEU A 52 -15.95 -5.86 7.90
N VAL A 53 -16.94 -6.38 8.61
CA VAL A 53 -17.10 -6.21 10.04
C VAL A 53 -15.84 -6.82 10.62
N TYR A 54 -14.89 -5.98 11.03
CA TYR A 54 -13.78 -6.40 11.89
C TYR A 54 -14.42 -6.86 13.21
N THR A 55 -14.86 -8.11 13.24
CA THR A 55 -15.46 -8.72 14.41
C THR A 55 -14.46 -8.69 15.56
N VAL A 56 -14.96 -8.54 16.79
CA VAL A 56 -14.17 -8.65 18.02
C VAL A 56 -13.28 -9.90 18.00
N GLU A 57 -13.76 -11.00 17.41
CA GLU A 57 -13.02 -12.24 17.16
C GLU A 57 -11.70 -12.06 16.37
N ARG A 58 -11.62 -11.08 15.45
CA ARG A 58 -10.37 -10.79 14.71
C ARG A 58 -9.37 -10.07 15.60
N LEU A 59 -9.82 -9.21 16.50
CA LEU A 59 -8.94 -8.54 17.47
C LEU A 59 -8.39 -9.53 18.49
N GLU A 60 -9.21 -10.49 18.95
CA GLU A 60 -8.76 -11.60 19.81
C GLU A 60 -7.63 -12.41 19.18
N ARG A 61 -7.71 -12.69 17.87
CA ARG A 61 -6.62 -13.37 17.16
C ARG A 61 -5.32 -12.56 17.17
N TYR A 62 -5.40 -11.24 17.03
CA TYR A 62 -4.22 -10.39 17.12
C TYR A 62 -3.66 -10.32 18.55
N ASP A 63 -4.51 -10.38 19.56
CA ASP A 63 -4.11 -10.44 20.96
C ASP A 63 -3.40 -11.76 21.30
N VAL A 64 -3.90 -12.90 20.82
CA VAL A 64 -3.23 -14.20 20.93
C VAL A 64 -1.85 -14.18 20.25
N VAL A 65 -1.75 -13.60 19.05
CA VAL A 65 -0.47 -13.44 18.35
C VAL A 65 0.47 -12.56 19.15
N LEU A 66 -0.01 -11.46 19.73
CA LEU A 66 0.77 -10.58 20.57
C LEU A 66 1.31 -11.32 21.80
N GLY A 67 0.47 -12.06 22.53
CA GLY A 67 0.90 -12.85 23.69
C GLY A 67 1.94 -13.92 23.33
N THR A 68 1.78 -14.54 22.16
CA THR A 68 2.77 -15.51 21.63
C THR A 68 4.10 -14.83 21.31
N LEU A 69 4.06 -13.64 20.72
CA LEU A 69 5.26 -12.85 20.41
C LEU A 69 5.95 -12.31 21.65
N GLU A 70 5.22 -11.98 22.71
CA GLU A 70 5.80 -11.59 23.99
C GLU A 70 6.61 -12.73 24.60
N ARG A 71 6.07 -13.95 24.56
CA ARG A 71 6.79 -15.14 25.02
C ARG A 71 8.00 -15.42 24.14
N LEU A 72 7.84 -15.37 22.82
CA LEU A 72 8.95 -15.53 21.88
C LEU A 72 10.04 -14.47 22.07
N ALA A 73 9.68 -13.24 22.44
CA ALA A 73 10.66 -12.17 22.68
C ALA A 73 11.53 -12.42 23.91
N ILE A 74 11.05 -13.22 24.88
CA ILE A 74 11.84 -13.65 26.05
C ILE A 74 12.84 -14.73 25.62
N ASP A 75 12.37 -15.72 24.86
CA ASP A 75 13.17 -16.90 24.50
C ASP A 75 14.14 -16.61 23.34
N GLN A 76 13.69 -15.87 22.32
CA GLN A 76 14.38 -15.61 21.04
C GLN A 76 14.10 -14.18 20.53
N PRO A 77 14.73 -13.15 21.12
CA PRO A 77 14.43 -11.74 20.82
C PRO A 77 14.75 -11.32 19.39
N LEU A 78 15.74 -11.95 18.74
CA LEU A 78 16.15 -11.65 17.36
C LEU A 78 15.08 -12.07 16.34
N ASP A 79 14.47 -13.24 16.53
CA ASP A 79 13.42 -13.76 15.66
C ASP A 79 12.06 -13.11 15.93
N ALA A 80 11.81 -12.72 17.17
CA ALA A 80 10.59 -12.01 17.56
C ALA A 80 10.50 -10.61 16.92
N GLN A 81 11.64 -9.93 16.69
CA GLN A 81 11.66 -8.56 16.17
C GLN A 81 11.01 -8.39 14.78
N PRO A 82 11.36 -9.16 13.73
CA PRO A 82 10.72 -9.03 12.42
C PRO A 82 9.23 -9.38 12.48
N LEU A 83 8.84 -10.33 13.32
CA LEU A 83 7.43 -10.70 13.50
C LEU A 83 6.63 -9.60 14.20
N ALA A 84 7.20 -8.97 15.24
CA ALA A 84 6.60 -7.82 15.91
C ALA A 84 6.45 -6.62 14.96
N LYS A 85 7.42 -6.38 14.07
CA LYS A 85 7.30 -5.36 13.01
C LYS A 85 6.16 -5.69 12.04
N ALA A 86 6.01 -6.94 11.63
CA ALA A 86 4.93 -7.37 10.75
C ALA A 86 3.54 -7.25 11.40
N LEU A 87 3.45 -7.59 12.69
CA LEU A 87 2.24 -7.38 13.50
C LEU A 87 1.89 -5.89 13.57
N LEU A 88 2.86 -5.04 13.94
CA LEU A 88 2.67 -3.58 14.02
C LEU A 88 2.19 -3.00 12.68
N ALA A 89 2.79 -3.41 11.56
CA ALA A 89 2.38 -3.00 10.23
C ALA A 89 0.93 -3.39 9.92
N SER A 90 0.52 -4.60 10.32
CA SER A 90 -0.85 -5.10 10.13
C SER A 90 -1.86 -4.31 10.97
N LEU A 91 -1.53 -4.05 12.24
CA LEU A 91 -2.36 -3.24 13.14
C LEU A 91 -2.51 -1.80 12.63
N LEU A 92 -1.45 -1.20 12.10
CA LEU A 92 -1.52 0.14 11.51
C LEU A 92 -2.43 0.18 10.29
N ARG A 93 -2.32 -0.80 9.39
CA ARG A 93 -3.24 -0.91 8.24
C ARG A 93 -4.68 -1.07 8.69
N LEU A 94 -4.91 -1.84 9.75
CA LEU A 94 -6.23 -2.00 10.36
C LEU A 94 -6.75 -0.67 10.93
N SER A 95 -5.93 0.05 11.69
CA SER A 95 -6.26 1.40 12.19
C SER A 95 -6.56 2.37 11.04
N TRP A 96 -5.81 2.31 9.95
CA TRP A 96 -6.08 3.14 8.77
C TRP A 96 -7.38 2.74 8.07
N ALA A 97 -7.65 1.45 7.90
CA ALA A 97 -8.90 0.96 7.33
C ALA A 97 -10.11 1.49 8.12
N ARG A 98 -10.02 1.47 9.46
CA ARG A 98 -11.04 2.03 10.36
C ARG A 98 -11.24 3.53 10.16
N VAL A 99 -10.16 4.31 10.18
CA VAL A 99 -10.25 5.79 10.10
C VAL A 99 -10.62 6.28 8.70
N SER A 100 -10.17 5.59 7.65
CA SER A 100 -10.39 6.01 6.26
C SER A 100 -11.67 5.47 5.65
N GLY A 101 -12.28 4.44 6.24
CA GLY A 101 -13.41 3.71 5.67
C GLY A 101 -13.05 2.92 4.40
N LYS A 102 -11.76 2.71 4.11
CA LYS A 102 -11.27 2.05 2.89
C LYS A 102 -10.46 0.79 3.20
N PRO A 103 -11.11 -0.35 3.55
CA PRO A 103 -10.44 -1.56 4.01
C PRO A 103 -9.58 -2.25 2.95
N ALA A 104 -9.86 -2.04 1.66
CA ALA A 104 -9.07 -2.60 0.57
C ALA A 104 -7.75 -1.86 0.31
N THR A 105 -7.51 -0.72 0.98
CA THR A 105 -6.29 0.06 0.78
C THR A 105 -5.15 -0.57 1.55
N ASN A 106 -4.03 -0.84 0.88
CA ASN A 106 -2.81 -1.35 1.50
C ASN A 106 -1.72 -0.25 1.54
N PRO A 107 -1.83 0.75 2.44
CA PRO A 107 -0.82 1.80 2.55
C PRO A 107 0.51 1.25 3.07
N ASP A 108 1.61 1.91 2.70
CA ASP A 108 2.92 1.68 3.32
C ASP A 108 2.81 1.95 4.84
N PRO A 109 3.14 0.97 5.71
CA PRO A 109 3.13 1.14 7.16
C PRO A 109 3.92 2.35 7.66
N CYS A 110 4.97 2.77 6.95
CA CYS A 110 5.79 3.93 7.32
C CYS A 110 5.02 5.26 7.24
N ASP A 111 4.03 5.33 6.35
CA ASP A 111 3.21 6.52 6.11
C ASP A 111 1.97 6.57 7.00
N VAL A 112 1.50 5.40 7.46
CA VAL A 112 0.24 5.29 8.20
C VAL A 112 0.20 6.16 9.46
N PRO A 113 1.24 6.20 10.33
CA PRO A 113 1.22 7.07 11.51
C PRO A 113 0.95 8.53 11.17
N HIS A 114 1.55 9.05 10.09
CA HIS A 114 1.35 10.42 9.67
C HIS A 114 -0.08 10.65 9.16
N LYS A 115 -0.61 9.69 8.39
CA LYS A 115 -2.00 9.74 7.89
C LYS A 115 -3.02 9.69 9.03
N LEU A 116 -2.78 8.87 10.06
CA LEU A 116 -3.63 8.81 11.27
C LEU A 116 -3.60 10.13 12.05
N PHE A 117 -2.42 10.76 12.17
CA PHE A 117 -2.28 12.07 12.83
C PHE A 117 -3.01 13.19 12.06
N LEU A 118 -2.88 13.23 10.74
CA LEU A 118 -3.58 14.21 9.89
C LEU A 118 -5.11 14.08 10.00
N ARG A 119 -5.61 12.88 10.30
CA ARG A 119 -7.03 12.59 10.56
C ARG A 119 -7.43 12.80 12.02
N GLN A 120 -6.54 13.33 12.86
CA GLN A 120 -6.75 13.54 14.31
C GLN A 120 -7.10 12.26 15.08
N ALA A 121 -6.80 11.07 14.54
CA ALA A 121 -7.10 9.79 15.18
C ALA A 121 -6.09 9.43 16.28
N ILE A 122 -4.89 10.00 16.22
CA ILE A 122 -3.82 9.80 17.21
C ILE A 122 -3.18 11.13 17.58
N THR A 123 -2.56 11.19 18.76
CA THR A 123 -1.87 12.38 19.26
C THR A 123 -0.45 12.53 18.67
N LYS A 124 0.12 13.74 18.73
CA LYS A 124 1.51 14.01 18.29
C LYS A 124 2.56 13.14 19.01
N PRO A 125 2.45 12.85 20.32
CA PRO A 125 3.32 11.87 20.98
C PRO A 125 3.18 10.46 20.40
N ALA A 126 1.96 10.00 20.14
CA ALA A 126 1.70 8.68 19.54
C ALA A 126 2.31 8.57 18.14
N LEU A 127 2.19 9.62 17.31
CA LEU A 127 2.86 9.71 16.01
C LEU A 127 4.38 9.46 16.13
N LYS A 128 5.06 10.18 17.03
CA LYS A 128 6.51 10.05 17.22
C LYS A 128 6.91 8.64 17.65
N ARG A 129 6.15 8.04 18.57
CA ARG A 129 6.40 6.66 19.05
C ARG A 129 6.28 5.64 17.91
N LEU A 130 5.20 5.72 17.14
CA LEU A 130 4.96 4.79 16.02
C LEU A 130 6.00 4.97 14.90
N GLN A 131 6.36 6.21 14.57
CA GLN A 131 7.42 6.46 13.58
C GLN A 131 8.77 5.93 14.04
N PHE A 132 9.11 6.09 15.31
CA PHE A 132 10.33 5.53 15.89
C PHE A 132 10.32 4.00 15.80
N ALA A 133 9.21 3.36 16.17
CA ALA A 133 9.05 1.91 16.17
C ALA A 133 9.22 1.29 14.77
N ILE A 134 8.68 1.93 13.72
CA ILE A 134 8.72 1.41 12.35
C ILE A 134 10.04 1.73 11.64
N LYS A 135 10.52 2.98 11.73
CA LYS A 135 11.63 3.46 10.90
C LYS A 135 13.01 3.15 11.48
N LYS A 136 13.12 3.01 12.81
CA LYS A 136 14.40 2.69 13.45
C LYS A 136 14.45 1.22 13.82
N ASN A 137 15.65 0.71 14.08
CA ASN A 137 15.83 -0.60 14.72
C ASN A 137 15.41 -0.52 16.20
N ALA A 138 14.11 -0.24 16.41
CA ALA A 138 13.49 -0.21 17.71
C ALA A 138 13.60 -1.59 18.35
N THR A 139 13.80 -1.61 19.66
CA THR A 139 13.83 -2.84 20.45
C THR A 139 12.50 -3.59 20.32
N THR A 140 12.55 -4.91 20.43
CA THR A 140 11.36 -5.78 20.38
C THR A 140 10.31 -5.34 21.41
N SER A 141 10.74 -4.94 22.60
CA SER A 141 9.86 -4.38 23.64
C SER A 141 9.07 -3.16 23.15
N ASN A 142 9.74 -2.17 22.53
CA ASN A 142 9.07 -0.97 22.03
C ASN A 142 8.06 -1.29 20.92
N LEU A 143 8.35 -2.28 20.07
CA LEU A 143 7.43 -2.74 19.02
C LEU A 143 6.17 -3.36 19.64
N LEU A 144 6.34 -4.24 20.63
CA LEU A 144 5.23 -4.90 21.32
C LEU A 144 4.37 -3.92 22.12
N GLU A 145 4.98 -2.95 22.79
CA GLU A 145 4.24 -1.88 23.49
C GLU A 145 3.39 -1.05 22.52
N CYS A 146 3.94 -0.72 21.34
CA CYS A 146 3.16 -0.05 20.29
C CYS A 146 2.01 -0.92 19.78
N CYS A 147 2.21 -2.24 19.65
CA CYS A 147 1.16 -3.18 19.26
C CYS A 147 0.03 -3.22 20.30
N LYS A 148 0.38 -3.32 21.60
CA LYS A 148 -0.57 -3.26 22.72
C LYS A 148 -1.42 -1.98 22.68
N GLY A 149 -0.76 -0.84 22.56
CA GLY A 149 -1.45 0.46 22.52
C GLY A 149 -2.43 0.57 21.35
N LEU A 150 -2.05 0.08 20.17
CA LEU A 150 -2.94 0.06 19.00
C LEU A 150 -4.10 -0.92 19.16
N LEU A 151 -3.88 -2.10 19.74
CA LEU A 151 -4.94 -3.07 20.01
C LEU A 151 -5.97 -2.53 21.00
N ILE A 152 -5.52 -1.94 22.11
CA ILE A 152 -6.40 -1.28 23.07
C ILE A 152 -7.20 -0.18 22.38
N TRP A 153 -6.54 0.68 21.60
CA TRP A 153 -7.22 1.76 20.87
C TRP A 153 -8.27 1.23 19.88
N LEU A 154 -7.95 0.13 19.18
CA LEU A 154 -8.88 -0.53 18.26
C LEU A 154 -10.08 -1.17 19.01
N ALA A 155 -9.89 -1.64 20.24
CA ALA A 155 -10.92 -2.26 21.06
C ALA A 155 -11.79 -1.25 21.84
N SER A 156 -11.30 -0.04 22.11
CA SER A 156 -11.92 0.92 23.04
C SER A 156 -13.16 1.67 22.49
N ASP A 157 -13.72 1.29 21.34
CA ASP A 157 -14.82 2.02 20.70
C ASP A 157 -15.96 1.06 20.29
N PRO A 158 -17.04 0.98 21.08
CA PRO A 158 -18.18 0.09 20.80
C PRO A 158 -19.10 0.59 19.67
N ASP A 159 -19.00 1.86 19.25
CA ASP A 159 -19.82 2.46 18.19
C ASP A 159 -19.24 2.29 16.78
N ALA A 160 -18.16 1.52 16.65
CA ALA A 160 -17.60 1.16 15.36
C ALA A 160 -18.51 0.16 14.63
N VAL A 161 -19.65 0.64 14.10
CA VAL A 161 -20.39 -0.07 13.06
C VAL A 161 -19.51 -0.10 11.82
N LEU A 162 -18.81 -1.20 11.70
CA LEU A 162 -17.91 -1.52 10.60
C LEU A 162 -18.73 -1.76 9.33
N ALA A 163 -18.71 -0.78 8.44
CA ALA A 163 -19.21 -0.91 7.07
C ALA A 163 -18.15 -1.46 6.12
#